data_AF-A0A7Z9YAZ4-F1
#
_entry.id   AF-A0A7Z9YAZ4-F1
#
_cell.length_a   1.000
_cell.length_b   1.000
_cell.length_c   1.000
_cell.angle_alpha   90.00
_cell.angle_beta   90.00
_cell.angle_gamma   90.00
#
_symmetry.space_group_name_H-M   'P 1'
#
loop_
_entity.id
_entity.type
_entity.pdbx_description
1 polymer ?
#
loop_
_entity_poly.entity_id
_entity_poly.type
_entity_poly.pdbx_seq_one_letter_code
_entity_poly.pdbx_strand_id
1 'polypeptide(L)'
;MREDAIEAEVIGTEEFYPHTASPGEEVKLYRRLEDMYKPNAIAVLNQKDEPVGYLDPSIAEGILAKMKEGIKFKCVVTGREEDKILIRILELGKPEIESTYPEEEELEELLMEEEEDEEEELDVLNISAVPIVEIDTEDIPIPIEEIEGEEE
;
A
#
# COMPACT_ATOMS: atom_id res chain seq x y z
N MET A 1 -24.20 12.18 23.74
CA MET A 1 -23.46 10.96 24.12
C MET A 1 -22.00 11.25 23.82
N ARG A 2 -21.09 10.80 24.69
CA ARG A 2 -19.69 11.25 24.75
C ARG A 2 -19.02 11.11 23.38
N GLU A 3 -18.47 12.22 22.91
CA GLU A 3 -17.52 12.23 21.81
C GLU A 3 -16.28 11.47 22.33
N ASP A 4 -16.21 10.17 22.04
CA ASP A 4 -15.07 9.31 22.39
C ASP A 4 -13.89 9.68 21.47
N ALA A 5 -13.36 10.89 21.69
CA ALA A 5 -12.20 11.38 20.99
C ALA A 5 -10.95 10.80 21.66
N ILE A 6 -10.15 10.06 20.90
CA ILE A 6 -8.91 9.47 21.36
C ILE A 6 -7.81 10.51 21.19
N GLU A 7 -7.16 10.89 22.28
CA GLU A 7 -5.96 11.74 22.24
C GLU A 7 -4.74 10.83 22.00
N ALA A 8 -3.92 11.19 21.02
CA ALA A 8 -2.78 10.39 20.62
C ALA A 8 -1.58 11.28 20.25
N GLU A 9 -0.40 10.68 20.35
CA GLU A 9 0.86 11.30 19.98
C GLU A 9 1.37 10.74 18.65
N VAL A 10 2.00 11.60 17.86
CA VAL A 10 2.74 11.24 16.67
C VAL A 10 4.23 11.41 16.99
N ILE A 11 4.97 10.31 16.86
CA ILE A 11 6.39 10.17 17.15
C ILE A 11 7.21 10.05 15.87
N GLY A 12 8.54 10.22 15.99
CA GLY A 12 9.46 10.09 14.85
C GLY A 12 9.32 11.23 13.84
N THR A 13 8.84 12.40 14.27
CA THR A 13 8.59 13.55 13.37
C THR A 13 9.88 14.13 12.79
N GLU A 14 11.02 13.87 13.43
CA GLU A 14 12.36 14.25 12.96
C GLU A 14 12.78 13.52 11.68
N GLU A 15 12.34 12.27 11.49
CA GLU A 15 12.66 11.43 10.32
C GLU A 15 12.03 11.98 9.02
N PHE A 16 11.00 12.82 9.16
CA PHE A 16 10.18 13.31 8.06
C PHE A 16 10.35 14.81 7.80
N TYR A 17 11.38 15.45 8.35
CA TYR A 17 11.65 16.85 8.08
C TYR A 17 11.90 17.09 6.57
N PRO A 18 11.28 18.09 5.92
CA PRO A 18 10.54 19.24 6.47
C PRO A 18 9.02 19.08 6.50
N HIS A 19 8.48 17.88 6.30
CA HIS A 19 7.04 17.65 6.31
C HIS A 19 6.49 17.82 7.74
N THR A 20 5.60 18.79 7.91
CA THR A 20 4.99 19.09 9.22
C THR A 20 3.50 19.27 9.08
N ALA A 21 2.80 19.17 10.21
CA ALA A 21 1.39 19.52 10.33
C ALA A 21 1.23 20.59 11.42
N SER A 22 0.38 21.57 11.16
CA SER A 22 0.11 22.69 12.04
C SER A 22 -1.11 22.39 12.93
N PRO A 23 -1.20 22.98 14.13
CA PRO A 23 -2.40 22.87 14.96
C PRO A 23 -3.66 23.31 14.20
N GLY A 24 -4.71 22.49 14.27
CA GLY A 24 -5.97 22.67 13.56
C GLY A 24 -6.03 22.01 12.18
N GLU A 25 -4.93 21.49 11.65
CA GLU A 25 -4.95 20.75 10.38
C GLU A 25 -5.54 19.35 10.55
N GLU A 26 -6.30 18.92 9.53
CA GLU A 26 -6.75 17.54 9.40
C GLU A 26 -5.62 16.67 8.84
N VAL A 27 -5.37 15.55 9.50
CA VAL A 27 -4.36 14.56 9.11
C VAL A 27 -5.02 13.23 8.83
N LYS A 28 -4.37 12.41 8.00
CA LYS A 28 -4.87 11.07 7.63
C LYS A 28 -4.03 10.00 8.31
N LEU A 29 -4.67 8.91 8.71
CA LEU A 29 -3.99 7.71 9.20
C LEU A 29 -3.84 6.74 8.04
N TYR A 30 -2.61 6.31 7.77
CA TYR A 30 -2.28 5.38 6.70
C TYR A 30 -1.54 4.17 7.26
N ARG A 31 -2.08 2.98 7.00
CA ARG A 31 -1.40 1.73 7.33
C ARG A 31 -0.34 1.46 6.27
N ARG A 32 0.93 1.51 6.64
CA ARG A 32 2.01 1.01 5.78
C ARG A 32 1.97 -0.52 5.77
N LEU A 33 1.73 -1.12 4.60
CA LEU A 33 1.77 -2.57 4.42
C LEU A 33 3.18 -3.08 4.08
N GLU A 34 4.07 -2.20 3.61
CA GLU A 34 5.36 -2.56 3.02
C GLU A 34 6.52 -2.60 4.03
N ASP A 35 6.30 -2.16 5.28
CA ASP A 35 7.35 -2.13 6.29
C ASP A 35 7.42 -3.47 7.06
N MET A 36 8.36 -4.33 6.64
CA MET A 36 8.58 -5.64 7.25
C MET A 36 8.99 -5.58 8.73
N TYR A 37 9.55 -4.45 9.19
CA TYR A 37 10.04 -4.31 10.55
C TYR A 37 8.98 -3.77 11.51
N LYS A 38 8.00 -3.02 11.00
CA LYS A 38 6.90 -2.45 11.79
C LYS A 38 5.53 -2.70 11.12
N PRO A 39 5.04 -3.96 11.09
CA PRO A 39 3.78 -4.32 10.42
C PRO A 39 2.53 -3.66 11.02
N ASN A 40 2.65 -3.14 12.24
CA ASN A 40 1.58 -2.46 12.96
C ASN A 40 1.76 -0.93 13.02
N ALA A 41 2.76 -0.37 12.34
CA ALA A 41 2.95 1.08 12.30
C ALA A 41 1.87 1.75 11.43
N ILE A 42 1.29 2.82 11.98
CA ILE A 42 0.38 3.71 11.27
C ILE A 42 1.12 5.00 11.02
N ALA A 43 1.37 5.32 9.75
CA ALA A 43 1.90 6.60 9.35
C ALA A 43 0.80 7.66 9.44
N VAL A 44 1.17 8.86 9.88
CA VAL A 44 0.31 10.03 9.86
C VAL A 44 0.71 10.88 8.67
N LEU A 45 -0.25 11.17 7.79
CA LEU A 45 -0.05 11.97 6.59
C LEU A 45 -0.69 13.36 6.76
N ASN A 46 -0.02 14.40 6.27
CA ASN A 46 -0.58 15.75 6.20
C ASN A 46 -1.63 15.86 5.06
N GLN A 47 -2.16 17.07 4.84
CA GLN A 47 -3.14 17.34 3.78
C GLN A 47 -2.60 17.14 2.35
N LYS A 48 -1.27 17.07 2.19
CA LYS A 48 -0.57 16.81 0.92
C LYS A 48 -0.24 15.32 0.73
N ASP A 49 -0.75 14.45 1.60
CA ASP A 49 -0.45 13.02 1.63
C ASP A 49 1.05 12.70 1.88
N GLU A 50 1.77 13.64 2.50
CA GLU A 50 3.17 13.44 2.90
C GLU A 50 3.22 12.94 4.35
N PRO A 51 4.03 11.91 4.66
CA PRO A 51 4.18 11.40 6.01
C PRO A 51 4.87 12.44 6.89
N VAL A 52 4.32 12.66 8.08
CA VAL A 52 4.86 13.57 9.10
C VAL A 52 5.39 12.85 10.33
N GLY A 53 5.11 11.55 10.45
CA GLY A 53 5.50 10.72 11.58
C GLY A 53 4.66 9.46 11.70
N TYR A 54 4.79 8.79 12.83
CA TYR A 54 4.08 7.56 13.14
C TYR A 54 3.20 7.74 14.37
N LEU A 55 2.03 7.11 14.38
CA LEU A 55 1.19 7.06 15.55
C LEU A 55 1.87 6.25 16.67
N ASP A 56 1.69 6.69 17.92
CA ASP A 56 2.21 5.96 19.07
C ASP A 56 1.78 4.47 19.05
N PRO A 57 2.72 3.51 19.23
CA PRO A 57 2.43 2.08 19.14
C PRO A 57 1.33 1.61 20.10
N SER A 58 1.20 2.25 21.27
CA SER A 58 0.23 1.87 22.30
C SER A 58 -1.21 2.08 21.85
N ILE A 59 -1.43 3.03 20.95
CA ILE A 59 -2.74 3.36 20.37
C ILE A 59 -2.89 2.77 18.97
N ALA A 60 -1.79 2.63 18.23
CA ALA A 60 -1.77 2.15 16.86
C ALA A 60 -2.43 0.77 16.69
N GLU A 61 -2.19 -0.17 17.60
CA GLU A 61 -2.80 -1.51 17.53
C GLU A 61 -4.33 -1.47 17.59
N GLY A 62 -4.88 -0.66 18.51
CA GLY A 62 -6.33 -0.50 18.67
C GLY A 62 -6.98 0.19 17.47
N ILE A 63 -6.33 1.23 16.95
CA ILE A 63 -6.79 1.91 15.72
C ILE A 63 -6.71 0.96 14.52
N LEU A 64 -5.64 0.17 14.41
CA LEU A 64 -5.46 -0.78 13.32
C LEU A 64 -6.57 -1.85 13.29
N ALA A 65 -6.95 -2.38 14.46
CA ALA A 65 -8.05 -3.32 14.57
C ALA A 65 -9.36 -2.70 14.04
N LYS A 66 -9.67 -1.48 14.46
CA LYS A 66 -10.85 -0.74 14.01
C LYS A 66 -10.82 -0.38 12.52
N MET A 67 -9.64 -0.04 11.97
CA MET A 67 -9.47 0.17 10.53
C MET A 67 -9.78 -1.11 9.72
N LYS A 68 -9.37 -2.30 10.22
CA LYS A 68 -9.71 -3.59 9.60
C LYS A 68 -11.21 -3.89 9.64
N GLU A 69 -11.92 -3.40 10.66
CA GLU A 69 -13.38 -3.48 10.75
C GLU A 69 -14.12 -2.48 9.84
N GLY A 70 -13.38 -1.64 9.11
CA GLY A 70 -13.93 -0.63 8.20
C GLY A 70 -14.31 0.70 8.87
N ILE A 71 -13.89 0.93 10.12
CA ILE A 71 -14.18 2.19 10.83
C ILE A 71 -13.33 3.31 10.22
N LYS A 72 -13.97 4.43 9.90
CA LYS A 72 -13.30 5.66 9.45
C LYS A 72 -13.01 6.59 10.61
N PHE A 73 -11.92 7.32 10.48
CA PHE A 73 -11.43 8.26 11.49
C PHE A 73 -11.28 9.65 10.91
N LYS A 74 -11.61 10.66 11.70
CA LYS A 74 -11.23 12.06 11.48
C LYS A 74 -10.16 12.42 12.49
N CYS A 75 -8.98 12.81 12.02
CA CYS A 75 -7.87 13.17 12.88
C CYS A 75 -7.53 14.64 12.72
N VAL A 76 -7.39 15.36 13.83
CA VAL A 76 -7.08 16.79 13.85
C VAL A 76 -5.88 17.02 14.75
N VAL A 77 -4.91 17.80 14.30
CA VAL A 77 -3.77 18.21 15.13
C VAL A 77 -4.25 19.17 16.20
N THR A 78 -4.01 18.85 17.47
CA THR A 78 -4.39 19.68 18.62
C THR A 78 -3.22 20.52 19.13
N GLY A 79 -1.99 20.07 18.92
CA GLY A 79 -0.79 20.75 19.40
C GLY A 79 0.48 20.19 18.79
N ARG A 80 1.59 20.87 19.05
CA ARG A 80 2.92 20.47 18.60
C ARG A 80 3.93 20.76 19.71
N GLU A 81 4.79 19.78 19.95
CA GLU A 81 5.98 19.87 20.81
C GLU A 81 7.24 19.72 19.94
N GLU A 82 8.44 19.84 20.52
CA GLU A 82 9.70 19.83 19.76
C GLU A 82 9.87 18.53 18.94
N ASP A 83 9.58 17.37 19.55
CA ASP A 83 9.80 16.04 18.95
C ASP A 83 8.51 15.25 18.68
N LYS A 84 7.35 15.88 18.86
CA LYS A 84 6.05 15.21 18.84
C LYS A 84 4.92 16.10 18.31
N ILE A 85 3.93 15.48 17.68
CA ILE A 85 2.68 16.15 17.30
C ILE A 85 1.53 15.52 18.09
N LEU A 86 0.70 16.35 18.71
CA LEU A 86 -0.49 15.92 19.42
C LEU A 86 -1.68 15.94 18.47
N ILE A 87 -2.40 14.82 18.41
CA ILE A 87 -3.58 14.67 17.57
C ILE A 87 -4.78 14.20 18.38
N ARG A 88 -5.96 14.55 17.87
CA ARG A 88 -7.24 14.03 18.34
C ARG A 88 -7.89 13.23 17.23
N ILE A 89 -8.21 11.98 17.54
CA ILE A 89 -8.80 11.02 16.63
C ILE A 89 -10.28 10.86 17.00
N LEU A 90 -11.16 11.08 16.03
CA LEU A 90 -12.61 10.97 16.16
C LEU A 90 -13.11 9.82 15.29
N GLU A 91 -13.88 8.91 15.87
CA GLU A 91 -14.45 7.77 15.14
C GLU A 91 -15.71 8.23 14.40
N LEU A 92 -15.70 8.10 13.07
CA LEU A 92 -16.85 8.47 12.23
C LEU A 92 -17.82 7.29 12.02
N GLY A 93 -17.45 6.09 12.47
CA GLY A 93 -18.22 4.85 12.27
C GLY A 93 -17.83 4.10 10.99
N LYS A 94 -18.58 3.04 10.66
CA LYS A 94 -18.42 2.31 9.40
C LYS A 94 -19.13 3.09 8.30
N PRO A 95 -18.53 3.27 7.11
CA PRO A 95 -19.28 3.78 5.97
C PRO A 95 -20.42 2.78 5.70
N GLU A 96 -21.65 3.27 5.57
CA GLU A 96 -22.69 2.48 4.91
C GLU A 96 -22.21 2.29 3.47
N ILE A 97 -21.70 1.09 3.17
CA ILE A 97 -21.33 0.72 1.82
C ILE A 97 -22.66 0.49 1.10
N GLU A 98 -23.17 1.49 0.38
CA GLU A 98 -24.02 1.19 -0.77
C GLU A 98 -23.15 0.34 -1.71
N SER A 99 -23.51 -0.92 -1.87
CA SER A 99 -22.84 -1.87 -2.74
C SER A 99 -23.09 -1.49 -4.19
N THR A 100 -22.41 -0.47 -4.69
CA THR A 100 -22.34 -0.19 -6.12
C THR A 100 -21.13 -0.93 -6.69
N TYR A 101 -21.19 -2.27 -6.64
CA TYR A 101 -20.40 -3.08 -7.56
C TYR A 101 -21.19 -3.08 -8.89
N PRO A 102 -20.59 -2.71 -10.04
CA PRO A 102 -21.09 -3.26 -11.29
C PRO A 102 -20.93 -4.78 -11.17
N GLU A 103 -22.03 -5.51 -11.33
CA GLU A 103 -22.02 -6.97 -11.39
C GLU A 103 -20.97 -7.39 -12.43
N GLU A 104 -20.14 -8.38 -12.10
CA GLU A 104 -19.06 -8.93 -12.95
C GLU A 104 -19.53 -9.52 -14.30
N GLU A 105 -20.79 -9.30 -14.68
CA GLU A 105 -21.45 -9.87 -15.86
C GLU A 105 -21.13 -9.11 -17.16
N GLU A 106 -20.67 -7.85 -17.11
CA GLU A 106 -20.34 -7.07 -18.32
C GLU A 106 -18.93 -7.35 -18.90
N LEU A 107 -18.04 -8.05 -18.19
CA LEU A 107 -16.68 -8.30 -18.69
C LEU A 107 -16.61 -9.44 -19.74
N GLU A 108 -17.61 -10.32 -19.79
CA GLU A 108 -17.61 -11.47 -20.70
C GLU A 108 -18.07 -11.12 -22.13
N GLU A 109 -18.90 -10.08 -22.35
CA GLU A 109 -19.36 -9.73 -23.71
C GLU A 109 -18.24 -9.13 -24.59
N LEU A 110 -17.28 -8.40 -24.03
CA LEU A 110 -16.21 -7.73 -24.79
C LEU A 110 -15.16 -8.67 -25.40
N LEU A 111 -15.09 -9.94 -24.98
CA LEU A 111 -14.11 -10.92 -25.47
C LEU A 111 -14.62 -11.76 -26.65
N MET A 112 -15.91 -11.67 -27.00
CA MET A 112 -16.51 -12.48 -28.07
C MET A 112 -16.71 -11.72 -29.40
N GLU A 113 -16.39 -10.42 -29.47
CA GLU A 113 -16.66 -9.59 -30.66
C GLU A 113 -15.45 -9.41 -31.61
N GLU A 114 -14.33 -10.13 -31.39
CA GLU A 114 -13.09 -9.99 -32.19
C GLU A 114 -12.67 -11.27 -32.97
N GLU A 115 -13.64 -12.08 -33.40
CA GLU A 115 -13.42 -13.15 -34.40
C GLU A 115 -14.32 -12.94 -35.63
N GLU A 116 -14.13 -11.85 -36.36
CA GLU A 116 -14.51 -11.75 -37.78
C GLU A 116 -13.37 -11.10 -38.58
N ASP A 117 -13.12 -11.64 -39.77
CA ASP A 117 -12.13 -11.30 -40.80
C ASP A 117 -10.73 -11.96 -40.66
N GLU A 118 -10.09 -12.58 -41.65
CA GLU A 118 -10.40 -12.94 -43.05
C GLU A 118 -9.29 -13.90 -43.52
N GLU A 119 -9.55 -14.73 -44.54
CA GLU A 119 -8.59 -15.66 -45.16
C GLU A 119 -7.37 -14.96 -45.81
N GLU A 120 -6.14 -15.44 -45.56
CA GLU A 120 -5.01 -15.26 -46.50
C GLU A 120 -4.31 -16.60 -46.79
N GLU A 121 -4.44 -17.06 -48.03
CA GLU A 121 -3.75 -18.20 -48.62
C GLU A 121 -2.22 -18.02 -48.60
N LEU A 122 -1.47 -19.00 -48.08
CA LEU A 122 -0.03 -19.10 -48.33
C LEU A 122 0.32 -20.42 -49.03
N ASP A 123 0.55 -20.26 -50.34
CA ASP A 123 1.03 -21.25 -51.29
C ASP A 123 2.33 -21.94 -50.86
N VAL A 124 2.39 -23.23 -51.19
CA VAL A 124 3.46 -24.20 -50.95
C VAL A 124 4.77 -23.79 -51.62
N LEU A 125 5.91 -23.79 -50.91
CA LEU A 125 7.22 -24.13 -51.51
C LEU A 125 8.25 -24.64 -50.48
N ASN A 126 8.68 -25.87 -50.74
CA ASN A 126 9.65 -26.70 -50.06
C ASN A 126 11.08 -26.12 -50.12
N ILE A 127 11.70 -25.80 -48.97
CA ILE A 127 13.17 -25.66 -48.84
C ILE A 127 13.65 -26.11 -47.44
N SER A 128 14.00 -27.40 -47.37
CA SER A 128 15.13 -28.00 -46.67
C SER A 128 15.72 -27.36 -45.40
N ALA A 129 15.64 -28.17 -44.32
CA ALA A 129 16.64 -28.36 -43.25
C ALA A 129 16.77 -27.29 -42.15
N VAL A 130 16.07 -27.49 -41.03
CA VAL A 130 16.55 -27.13 -39.68
C VAL A 130 16.11 -28.22 -38.67
N PRO A 131 17.03 -28.89 -37.96
CA PRO A 131 16.69 -29.86 -36.92
C PRO A 131 16.21 -29.16 -35.63
N ILE A 132 15.21 -29.77 -34.99
CA ILE A 132 14.67 -29.40 -33.67
C ILE A 132 15.75 -29.69 -32.63
N VAL A 133 16.08 -28.72 -31.76
CA VAL A 133 16.99 -28.93 -30.62
C VAL A 133 16.25 -28.58 -29.32
N GLU A 134 16.12 -29.60 -28.49
CA GLU A 134 15.70 -29.54 -27.08
C GLU A 134 16.67 -28.65 -26.29
N ILE A 135 16.15 -27.66 -25.56
CA ILE A 135 16.95 -26.77 -24.72
C ILE A 135 17.31 -27.47 -23.41
N ASP A 136 18.61 -27.77 -23.29
CA ASP A 136 19.30 -28.39 -22.16
C ASP A 136 19.57 -27.35 -21.04
N THR A 137 19.56 -27.81 -19.79
CA THR A 137 19.63 -27.01 -18.56
C THR A 137 21.07 -26.69 -18.15
N GLU A 138 21.67 -25.65 -18.72
CA GLU A 138 22.88 -25.00 -18.18
C GLU A 138 22.82 -23.49 -18.44
N ASP A 139 23.28 -22.69 -17.47
CA ASP A 139 23.46 -21.22 -17.51
C ASP A 139 22.30 -20.31 -17.01
N ILE A 140 21.99 -20.41 -15.70
CA ILE A 140 21.38 -19.30 -14.95
C ILE A 140 22.39 -18.86 -13.87
N PRO A 141 22.94 -17.64 -13.89
CA PRO A 141 23.91 -17.20 -12.89
C PRO A 141 23.23 -16.97 -11.51
N ILE A 142 23.74 -17.64 -10.49
CA ILE A 142 23.33 -17.53 -9.08
C ILE A 142 24.17 -16.40 -8.42
N PRO A 143 23.60 -15.43 -7.68
CA PRO A 143 24.37 -14.48 -6.89
C PRO A 143 24.95 -15.18 -5.65
N ILE A 144 26.27 -15.04 -5.44
CA ILE A 144 27.04 -15.65 -4.35
C ILE A 144 27.09 -14.66 -3.17
N GLU A 145 26.68 -15.09 -1.97
CA GLU A 145 26.96 -14.42 -0.70
C GLU A 145 28.46 -14.55 -0.36
N GLU A 146 29.18 -13.43 -0.18
CA GLU A 146 30.48 -13.43 0.50
C GLU A 146 30.31 -12.92 1.94
N ILE A 147 30.36 -13.86 2.88
CA ILE A 147 30.59 -13.63 4.31
C ILE A 147 31.65 -14.62 4.76
N GLU A 148 32.84 -14.11 5.10
CA GLU A 148 33.92 -14.69 5.92
C GLU A 148 35.11 -13.71 5.75
N GLY A 149 35.82 -13.17 6.72
CA GLY A 149 35.93 -13.32 8.16
C GLY A 149 37.25 -12.60 8.52
N GLU A 150 37.23 -11.72 9.53
CA GLU A 150 38.46 -11.23 10.17
C GLU A 150 39.11 -12.36 10.98
N GLU A 151 40.37 -12.14 11.40
CA GLU A 151 41.31 -13.01 12.18
C GLU A 151 42.26 -13.85 11.30
N GLU A 152 43.60 -13.73 11.32
CA GLU A 152 44.60 -13.23 12.28
C GLU A 152 45.74 -12.45 11.60
#